data_AF-A0AAV3R3X1-F1
#
_entry.id   AF-A0AAV3R3X1-F1
#
_cell.length_a   1.000
_cell.length_b   1.000
_cell.length_c   1.000
_cell.angle_alpha   90.00
_cell.angle_beta   90.00
_cell.angle_gamma   90.00
#
_symmetry.space_group_name_H-M   'P 1'
#
loop_
_entity.id
_entity.type
_entity.pdbx_description
1 polymer ?
#
loop_
_entity_poly.entity_id
_entity_poly.type
_entity_poly.pdbx_seq_one_letter_code
_entity_poly.pdbx_strand_id
1 'polypeptide(L)' 'MANNDVPIAAKVITYGGIDIAFSPYGAYWRNIRKVFVRDMLCNQNLEATYNFRKIEVRKTIQLIYTKIGEKIDIGDLV' A
#
# COMPACT_ATOMS: atom_id res chain seq x y z
N MET A 1 -11.01 4.85 10.47
CA MET A 1 -11.21 3.61 9.67
C MET A 1 -11.82 2.48 10.48
N ALA A 2 -11.33 2.19 11.69
CA ALA A 2 -11.87 1.09 12.51
C ALA A 2 -13.26 1.33 13.16
N ASN A 3 -13.91 2.46 12.86
CA ASN A 3 -15.26 2.80 13.32
C ASN A 3 -16.05 3.64 12.28
N ASN A 4 -15.67 3.54 10.99
CA ASN A 4 -16.38 4.22 9.91
C ASN A 4 -17.14 3.16 9.11
N ASP A 5 -18.28 3.54 8.51
CA ASP A 5 -19.01 2.62 7.64
C ASP A 5 -18.13 2.16 6.48
N VAL A 6 -17.95 0.85 6.39
CA VAL A 6 -17.20 0.22 5.30
C VAL A 6 -18.03 0.35 4.01
N PRO A 7 -17.49 0.98 2.95
CA PRO A 7 -18.20 1.10 1.67
C PRO A 7 -18.63 -0.27 1.13
N ILE A 8 -19.75 -0.33 0.42
CA ILE A 8 -20.26 -1.59 -0.15
C ILE A 8 -19.22 -2.25 -1.06
N ALA A 9 -18.55 -1.46 -1.91
CA ALA A 9 -17.46 -1.96 -2.74
C ALA A 9 -16.31 -2.56 -1.92
N ALA A 10 -15.94 -1.92 -0.81
CA ALA A 10 -14.91 -2.44 0.09
C ALA A 10 -15.34 -3.79 0.71
N LYS A 11 -16.60 -3.91 1.15
CA LYS A 11 -17.13 -5.20 1.65
C LYS A 11 -17.05 -6.30 0.59
N VAL A 12 -17.30 -6.00 -0.68
CA VAL A 12 -17.22 -7.00 -1.76
C VAL A 12 -15.76 -7.44 -1.98
N ILE A 13 -14.83 -6.52 -2.12
CA ILE A 13 -13.42 -6.85 -2.41
C ILE A 13 -12.69 -7.45 -1.21
N THR A 14 -13.17 -7.23 0.01
CA THR A 14 -12.53 -7.71 1.24
C THR A 14 -13.35 -8.76 1.99
N TYR A 15 -14.15 -9.54 1.26
CA TYR A 15 -14.86 -10.71 1.78
C TYR A 15 -15.72 -10.40 3.00
N GLY A 16 -16.46 -9.29 2.95
CA GLY A 16 -17.33 -8.80 4.01
C GLY A 16 -16.69 -7.76 4.94
N GLY A 17 -15.52 -7.20 4.60
CA GLY A 17 -14.85 -6.22 5.44
C GLY A 17 -13.92 -6.84 6.48
N ILE A 18 -13.41 -8.05 6.25
CA ILE A 18 -12.57 -8.78 7.23
C ILE A 18 -11.07 -8.72 6.89
N ASP A 19 -10.62 -7.61 6.32
CA ASP A 19 -9.22 -7.37 5.98
C ASP A 19 -8.53 -6.41 6.97
N ILE A 20 -7.25 -6.13 6.75
CA ILE A 20 -6.45 -5.27 7.62
C ILE A 20 -6.84 -3.77 7.58
N ALA A 21 -7.39 -3.30 6.46
CA ALA A 21 -7.76 -1.90 6.25
C ALA A 21 -9.19 -1.60 6.71
N PHE A 22 -10.16 -2.50 6.45
CA PHE A 22 -11.58 -2.25 6.73
C PHE A 22 -12.16 -3.08 7.89
N SER A 23 -11.45 -4.05 8.46
CA SER A 23 -11.97 -4.78 9.63
C SER A 23 -12.24 -3.84 10.81
N PRO A 24 -13.40 -3.96 11.47
CA PRO A 24 -13.68 -3.28 12.72
C PRO A 24 -12.60 -3.59 13.75
N TYR A 25 -12.36 -2.63 14.65
CA TYR A 25 -11.39 -2.82 15.73
C TYR A 25 -11.82 -3.98 16.63
N GLY A 26 -10.92 -4.93 16.88
CA GLY A 26 -11.21 -6.08 17.72
C GLY A 26 -10.02 -7.04 17.83
N ALA A 27 -10.20 -8.15 18.54
CA ALA A 27 -9.14 -9.16 18.70
C ALA A 27 -8.63 -9.68 17.34
N TYR A 28 -9.55 -9.90 16.39
CA TYR A 28 -9.21 -10.28 15.01
C TYR A 28 -8.29 -9.26 14.33
N TRP A 29 -8.72 -8.00 14.25
CA TRP A 29 -7.94 -6.92 13.64
C TRP A 29 -6.56 -6.76 14.30
N ARG A 30 -6.48 -6.83 15.63
CA ARG A 30 -5.21 -6.75 16.37
C ARG A 30 -4.26 -7.89 15.99
N ASN A 31 -4.78 -9.10 15.81
CA ASN A 31 -3.98 -10.27 15.43
C ASN A 31 -3.44 -10.14 14.00
N ILE A 32 -4.28 -9.82 13.02
CA ILE A 32 -3.82 -9.64 11.63
C ILE A 32 -2.84 -8.47 11.51
N ARG A 33 -3.06 -7.37 12.24
CA ARG A 33 -2.12 -6.25 12.28
C ARG A 33 -0.77 -6.65 12.85
N LYS A 34 -0.76 -7.45 13.93
CA LYS A 34 0.48 -7.94 14.53
C LYS A 34 1.29 -8.78 13.55
N VAL A 35 0.64 -9.69 12.84
CA VAL A 35 1.27 -10.52 11.79
C VAL A 35 1.80 -9.64 10.66
N PHE A 36 0.99 -8.74 10.12
CA PHE A 36 1.38 -7.85 9.03
C PHE A 36 2.59 -6.98 9.38
N VAL A 37 2.62 -6.39 10.59
CA VAL A 37 3.76 -5.58 11.02
C VAL A 37 5.01 -6.43 11.24
N ARG A 38 4.87 -7.61 11.85
CA ARG A 38 5.99 -8.52 12.12
C ARG A 38 6.59 -9.10 10.83
N ASP A 39 5.75 -9.46 9.87
CA ASP A 39 6.14 -10.29 8.74
C ASP A 39 6.20 -9.52 7.42
N MET A 40 5.66 -8.30 7.32
CA MET A 40 5.71 -7.51 6.08
C MET A 40 6.38 -6.15 6.29
N LEU A 41 6.00 -5.44 7.35
CA LEU A 41 6.54 -4.10 7.65
C LEU A 41 7.70 -4.10 8.66
N CYS A 42 8.37 -5.24 8.87
CA CYS A 42 9.54 -5.30 9.73
C CYS A 42 10.78 -4.75 9.01
N ASN A 43 11.77 -4.30 9.79
CA ASN A 43 13.00 -3.71 9.25
C ASN A 43 13.70 -4.63 8.25
N GLN A 44 13.76 -5.94 8.55
CA GLN A 44 14.37 -6.94 7.67
C GLN A 44 13.71 -6.96 6.29
N ASN A 45 12.38 -7.00 6.25
CA ASN A 45 11.65 -7.08 4.97
C ASN A 45 11.62 -5.73 4.25
N LEU A 46 11.58 -4.62 4.99
CA LEU A 46 11.71 -3.28 4.43
C LEU A 46 13.09 -3.07 3.78
N GLU A 47 14.15 -3.60 4.40
CA GLU A 47 15.52 -3.57 3.86
C GLU A 47 15.66 -4.50 2.64
N ALA A 48 15.17 -5.74 2.74
CA ALA A 48 15.17 -6.68 1.61
C ALA A 48 14.46 -6.13 0.37
N THR A 49 13.39 -5.35 0.58
CA THR A 49 12.61 -4.73 -0.51
C THR A 49 13.08 -3.32 -0.90
N TYR A 50 14.08 -2.77 -0.20
CA TYR A 50 14.54 -1.39 -0.39
C TYR A 50 15.07 -1.16 -1.81
N ASN A 51 15.88 -2.09 -2.33
CA ASN A 51 16.47 -1.94 -3.65
C ASN A 51 15.42 -1.94 -4.76
N PHE A 52 14.37 -2.76 -4.64
CA PHE A 52 13.26 -2.78 -5.60
C PHE A 52 12.53 -1.42 -5.63
N ARG A 53 12.15 -0.88 -4.46
CA ARG A 53 11.53 0.46 -4.39
C ARG A 53 12.43 1.53 -5.01
N LYS A 54 13.74 1.46 -4.75
CA LYS A 54 14.71 2.41 -5.29
C LYS A 54 14.85 2.32 -6.81
N ILE A 55 14.73 1.12 -7.38
CA ILE A 55 14.75 0.91 -8.83
C ILE A 55 13.52 1.55 -9.47
N GLU A 56 12.32 1.31 -8.94
CA GLU A 56 11.09 1.90 -9.49
C GLU A 56 11.13 3.44 -9.46
N VAL A 57 11.55 4.04 -8.35
CA VAL A 57 11.73 5.51 -8.27
C VAL A 57 12.72 6.02 -9.32
N ARG A 58 13.84 5.32 -9.55
CA ARG A 58 14.81 5.73 -10.57
C ARG A 58 14.26 5.62 -11.99
N LYS A 59 13.48 4.57 -12.28
CA LYS A 59 12.81 4.42 -13.58
C LYS A 59 11.83 5.56 -13.82
N THR A 60 11.02 5.91 -12.82
CA THR A 60 10.09 7.05 -12.91
C THR A 60 10.84 8.36 -13.15
N ILE A 61 11.94 8.60 -12.43
CA ILE A 61 12.79 9.79 -12.65
C ILE A 61 13.34 9.80 -14.09
N GLN A 62 13.87 8.68 -14.58
CA GLN A 62 14.39 8.59 -15.94
C GLN A 62 13.30 8.88 -16.99
N LEU A 63 12.09 8.38 -16.78
CA LEU A 63 10.94 8.66 -17.64
C LEU A 63 10.62 10.16 -17.67
N ILE A 64 10.60 10.83 -16.51
CA ILE A 64 10.39 12.28 -16.41
C ILE A 64 11.47 13.04 -17.19
N TYR A 65 12.74 12.63 -17.10
CA TYR A 65 13.82 13.26 -17.86
C TYR A 65 13.63 13.17 -19.38
N THR A 66 13.00 12.11 -19.89
CA THR A 66 12.71 12.01 -21.34
C THR A 66 11.58 12.92 -21.82
N LYS A 67 10.83 13.52 -20.88
CA LYS A 67 9.59 14.26 -21.11
C LYS A 67 9.68 15.74 -20.71
N ILE A 68 10.90 16.27 -20.66
CA ILE A 68 11.14 17.68 -20.32
C ILE A 68 10.41 18.61 -21.30
N GLY A 69 9.66 19.56 -20.76
CA GLY A 69 8.87 20.52 -21.55
C GLY A 69 7.47 20.03 -21.92
N GLU A 70 7.14 18.76 -21.67
CA GLU A 70 5.79 18.23 -21.78
C GLU A 70 5.03 18.37 -20.44
N LYS A 71 3.71 18.57 -20.51
CA LYS A 71 2.85 18.48 -19.32
C LYS A 71 2.63 17.01 -18.99
N ILE A 72 3.03 16.59 -17.80
CA ILE A 72 2.90 15.20 -17.33
C ILE A 72 2.01 15.17 -16.09
N ASP A 73 1.10 14.20 -16.02
CA ASP A 73 0.45 13.82 -14.77
C ASP A 73 1.32 12.79 -14.04
N ILE A 74 1.79 13.14 -12.84
CA ILE A 74 2.67 12.26 -12.05
C ILE A 74 1.88 11.06 -11.50
N GLY A 75 0.56 11.19 -11.32
CA GLY A 75 -0.32 10.11 -10.86
C GLY A 75 -0.35 8.92 -11.81
N ASP A 76 -0.16 9.16 -13.11
CA ASP A 76 -0.13 8.10 -14.12
C ASP A 76 1.25 7.41 -14.22
N LEU A 77 2.27 7.87 -13.48
CA LEU A 77 3.64 7.36 -13.53
C LEU A 77 3.98 6.36 -12.40
N VAL A 78 3.05 6.12 -11.48
CA VAL A 78 3.23 5.32 -10.24
C VAL A 78 2.12 4.30 -10.08
#